data_AF-A0A919Z9U9-F1
#
_entry.id   AF-A0A919Z9U9-F1
#
_cell.length_a   1.000
_cell.length_b   1.000
_cell.length_c   1.000
_cell.angle_alpha   90.00
_cell.angle_beta   90.00
_cell.angle_gamma   90.00
#
_symmetry.space_group_name_H-M   'P 1'
#
loop_
_entity.id
_entity.type
_entity.pdbx_description
1 polymer ?
#
loop_
_entity_poly.entity_id
_entity_poly.type
_entity_poly.pdbx_seq_one_letter_code
_entity_poly.pdbx_strand_id
1 'polypeptide(L)'
;MEYQVPKQCISVSALVTNESGEVLLLRTHWRSDTWEMPGGNVELGEPLDKAICREFLEETGIVIKPIDITGVYMNTTKQVGWEPEQ
;
A
#
# COMPACT_ATOMS: atom_id res chain seq x y z
N MET A 1 28.48 22.15 0.15
CA MET A 1 27.52 21.29 -0.58
C MET A 1 26.29 21.17 0.29
N GLU A 2 25.11 21.57 -0.21
CA GLU A 2 23.86 21.32 0.49
C GLU A 2 23.55 19.82 0.46
N TYR A 3 23.25 19.24 1.61
CA TYR A 3 22.81 17.86 1.72
C TYR A 3 21.36 17.76 1.24
N GLN A 4 21.14 17.13 0.08
CA GLN A 4 19.80 16.81 -0.39
C GLN A 4 19.30 15.52 0.28
N VAL A 5 18.24 15.64 1.07
CA VAL A 5 17.54 14.48 1.62
C VAL A 5 16.78 13.79 0.47
N PRO A 6 16.92 12.46 0.29
CA PRO A 6 16.12 11.71 -0.68
C PRO A 6 14.62 11.90 -0.41
N LYS A 7 13.87 12.37 -1.41
CA LYS A 7 12.40 12.46 -1.35
C LYS A 7 11.81 11.15 -1.86
N GLN A 8 11.59 10.21 -0.95
CA GLN A 8 10.85 8.98 -1.24
C GLN A 8 9.42 9.12 -0.72
N CYS A 9 8.44 8.64 -1.49
CA CYS A 9 7.08 8.48 -0.99
C CYS A 9 7.03 7.18 -0.19
N ILE A 10 6.43 7.22 1.00
CA ILE A 10 6.20 6.04 1.82
C ILE A 10 4.73 5.69 1.69
N SER A 11 4.44 4.44 1.35
CA SER A 11 3.10 3.88 1.38
C SER A 11 3.08 2.62 2.25
N VAL A 12 1.88 2.29 2.73
CA VAL A 12 1.59 1.09 3.51
C VAL A 12 0.49 0.31 2.84
N SER A 13 0.51 -1.00 3.00
CA SER A 13 -0.53 -1.89 2.50
C SER A 13 -0.74 -3.06 3.46
N ALA A 14 -1.97 -3.59 3.54
CA ALA A 14 -2.33 -4.60 4.51
C ALA A 14 -2.79 -5.91 3.86
N LEU A 15 -2.16 -7.01 4.27
CA LEU A 15 -2.63 -8.37 4.04
C LEU A 15 -3.60 -8.78 5.15
N VAL A 16 -4.88 -8.84 4.83
CA VAL A 16 -5.93 -9.25 5.76
C VAL A 16 -6.63 -10.49 5.23
N THR A 17 -6.67 -11.52 6.06
CA THR A 17 -7.37 -12.77 5.78
C THR A 17 -8.60 -12.93 6.66
N ASN A 18 -9.67 -13.52 6.12
CA ASN A 18 -10.79 -13.98 6.92
C ASN A 18 -10.48 -15.34 7.60
N GLU A 19 -11.45 -15.89 8.34
CA GLU A 19 -11.30 -17.19 9.03
C GLU A 19 -11.08 -18.38 8.07
N SER A 20 -11.51 -18.23 6.81
CA SER A 20 -11.28 -19.22 5.74
C SER A 20 -9.91 -19.08 5.08
N GLY A 21 -9.10 -18.10 5.47
CA GLY A 21 -7.79 -17.82 4.88
C GLY A 21 -7.84 -17.07 3.54
N GLU A 22 -9.00 -16.52 3.16
CA GLU A 22 -9.17 -15.75 1.94
C GLU A 22 -8.69 -14.31 2.14
N VAL A 23 -8.00 -13.75 1.15
CA VAL A 23 -7.42 -12.39 1.21
C VAL A 23 -8.41 -11.35 0.69
N LEU A 24 -8.56 -10.25 1.43
CA LEU A 24 -9.30 -9.09 0.93
C LEU A 24 -8.46 -8.30 -0.09
N LEU A 25 -9.01 -8.13 -1.28
CA LEU A 25 -8.45 -7.31 -2.36
C LEU A 25 -9.47 -6.29 -2.83
N LEU A 26 -8.97 -5.15 -3.32
CA LEU A 26 -9.79 -4.09 -3.90
C LEU A 26 -9.70 -4.10 -5.42
N ARG A 27 -10.80 -3.68 -6.04
CA ARG A 27 -10.85 -3.37 -7.47
C ARG A 27 -11.47 -2.00 -7.62
N THR A 28 -10.62 -1.01 -7.87
CA THR A 28 -11.04 0.39 -7.95
C THR A 28 -11.57 0.72 -9.34
N HIS A 29 -12.40 1.78 -9.46
CA HIS A 29 -12.93 2.21 -10.75
C HIS A 29 -11.85 2.68 -11.74
N TRP A 30 -10.75 3.24 -11.22
CA TRP A 30 -9.65 3.79 -12.01
C TRP A 30 -8.71 2.70 -12.55
N ARG A 31 -8.67 1.55 -11.87
CA ARG A 31 -7.86 0.38 -12.24
C ARG A 31 -8.71 -0.88 -12.21
N SER A 32 -9.82 -0.84 -12.94
CA SER A 32 -10.85 -1.89 -12.93
C SER A 32 -10.37 -3.23 -13.47
N ASP A 33 -9.23 -3.25 -14.16
CA ASP A 33 -8.57 -4.41 -14.72
C ASP A 33 -7.60 -5.11 -13.75
N THR A 34 -7.32 -4.50 -12.59
CA THR A 34 -6.38 -5.03 -11.60
C THR A 34 -7.01 -5.21 -10.23
N TRP A 35 -6.43 -6.13 -9.45
CA TRP A 35 -6.70 -6.27 -8.02
C TRP A 35 -5.52 -5.71 -7.23
N GLU A 36 -5.83 -4.93 -6.21
CA GLU A 36 -4.84 -4.25 -5.39
C GLU A 36 -5.06 -4.58 -3.92
N MET A 37 -3.97 -4.59 -3.17
CA MET A 37 -4.03 -4.68 -1.72
C MET A 37 -4.54 -3.34 -1.16
N PRO A 38 -5.46 -3.33 -0.18
CA PRO A 38 -5.87 -2.08 0.47
C PRO A 38 -4.68 -1.35 1.12
N GLY A 39 -4.70 -0.03 1.10
CA GLY A 39 -3.67 0.82 1.69
C GLY A 39 -3.41 2.09 0.88
N GLY A 40 -2.46 2.89 1.33
CA GLY A 40 -2.21 4.19 0.74
C GLY A 40 -0.96 4.88 1.26
N ASN A 41 -0.89 6.18 1.03
CA ASN A 41 0.28 6.98 1.37
C ASN A 41 0.30 7.29 2.86
N VAL A 42 1.52 7.31 3.42
CA VAL A 42 1.73 7.74 4.79
C VAL A 42 1.81 9.26 4.83
N GLU A 43 1.02 9.89 5.70
CA GLU A 43 1.09 11.34 5.88
C GLU A 43 2.35 11.78 6.64
N LEU A 44 2.72 13.06 6.50
CA LEU A 44 3.93 13.58 7.14
C LEU A 44 3.83 13.47 8.67
N GLY A 45 4.73 12.69 9.27
CA GLY A 45 4.77 12.47 10.72
C GLY A 45 3.77 11.42 11.23
N GLU A 46 3.01 10.79 10.33
CA GLU A 46 2.07 9.73 10.68
C GLU A 46 2.82 8.40 10.96
N PRO A 47 2.55 7.72 12.08
CA PRO A 47 3.05 6.37 12.31
C PRO A 47 2.48 5.36 11.30
N LEU A 48 3.30 4.41 10.84
CA LEU A 48 2.91 3.44 9.81
C LEU A 48 1.67 2.61 10.19
N ASP A 49 1.56 2.23 11.46
CA ASP A 49 0.42 1.48 11.99
C ASP A 49 -0.87 2.31 11.99
N LYS A 50 -0.77 3.64 12.14
CA LYS A 50 -1.92 4.56 12.06
C LYS A 50 -2.32 4.81 10.63
N ALA A 51 -1.35 5.05 9.76
CA ALA A 51 -1.57 5.22 8.32
C ALA A 51 -2.35 4.04 7.75
N ILE A 52 -1.90 2.80 8.03
CA ILE A 52 -2.57 1.63 7.45
C ILE A 52 -3.99 1.43 8.02
N CYS A 53 -4.22 1.69 9.30
CA CYS A 53 -5.56 1.61 9.87
C CYS A 53 -6.53 2.66 9.30
N ARG A 54 -6.03 3.88 9.04
CA ARG A 54 -6.81 4.96 8.42
C ARG A 54 -7.17 4.62 6.98
N GLU A 55 -6.17 4.33 6.15
CA GLU A 55 -6.35 3.99 4.72
C GLU A 55 -7.29 2.79 4.56
N PHE A 56 -7.07 1.72 5.34
CA PHE A 56 -7.92 0.52 5.26
C PHE A 56 -9.39 0.83 5.60
N LEU A 57 -9.63 1.67 6.62
CA LEU A 57 -10.97 2.10 6.98
C LEU A 57 -11.61 2.95 5.89
N GLU A 58 -10.86 3.88 5.29
CA GLU A 58 -11.34 4.77 4.22
C GLU A 58 -11.72 4.00 2.96
N GLU A 59 -10.92 3.01 2.55
CA GLU A 59 -11.13 2.25 1.33
C GLU A 59 -12.15 1.12 1.47
N THR A 60 -12.23 0.49 2.66
CA THR A 60 -13.00 -0.75 2.86
C THR A 60 -14.15 -0.63 3.85
N GLY A 61 -14.15 0.41 4.70
CA GLY A 61 -15.07 0.54 5.82
C GLY A 61 -14.78 -0.39 7.01
N ILE A 62 -13.67 -1.14 6.98
CA ILE A 62 -13.33 -2.15 8.00
C ILE A 62 -12.23 -1.61 8.92
N VAL A 63 -12.42 -1.80 10.23
CA VAL A 63 -11.38 -1.51 11.23
C VAL A 63 -10.48 -2.73 11.40
N ILE A 64 -9.17 -2.53 11.25
CA ILE A 64 -8.16 -3.57 11.42
C ILE A 64 -7.20 -3.24 12.56
N LYS A 65 -6.48 -4.27 13.02
CA LYS A 65 -5.34 -4.12 13.93
C LYS A 65 -4.14 -4.84 13.31
N PRO A 66 -3.08 -4.12 12.91
CA PRO A 66 -1.84 -4.74 12.44
C PRO A 66 -1.27 -5.66 13.52
N ILE A 67 -0.87 -6.87 13.11
CA ILE A 67 -0.30 -7.88 14.01
C ILE A 67 1.21 -8.04 13.84
N ASP A 68 1.71 -7.83 12.62
CA ASP A 68 3.13 -7.96 12.27
C ASP A 68 3.41 -7.27 10.91
N ILE A 69 4.69 -7.20 10.53
CA ILE A 69 5.18 -6.71 9.25
C ILE A 69 5.61 -7.89 8.39
N THR A 70 5.02 -8.01 7.20
CA THR A 70 5.37 -9.09 6.25
C THR A 70 6.60 -8.76 5.40
N GLY A 71 6.85 -7.48 5.12
CA GLY A 71 7.98 -7.04 4.31
C GLY A 71 8.05 -5.54 4.06
N VAL A 72 9.19 -5.10 3.53
CA VAL A 72 9.42 -3.73 3.06
C VAL A 72 9.87 -3.81 1.60
N TYR A 73 9.18 -3.09 0.73
CA TYR A 73 9.42 -3.10 -0.71
C TYR A 73 9.81 -1.69 -1.16
N MET A 74 10.79 -1.60 -2.04
CA MET A 74 11.21 -0.34 -2.66
C MET A 74 11.10 -0.49 -4.17
N ASN A 75 10.26 0.34 -4.80
CA ASN A 75 10.27 0.44 -6.25
C ASN A 75 11.38 1.41 -6.70
N THR A 76 12.38 0.88 -7.39
CA THR A 76 13.51 1.65 -7.92
C THR A 76 13.40 1.93 -9.42
N THR A 77 12.32 1.51 -10.10
CA THR A 77 12.14 1.70 -11.54
C THR A 77 11.48 3.06 -11.83
N LYS A 78 11.85 3.69 -12.95
CA LYS A 78 11.29 4.98 -13.39
C LYS A 78 10.00 4.85 -14.23
N GLN A 79 9.50 3.64 -14.48
CA GLN A 79 8.36 3.39 -15.35
C GLN A 79 7.36 2.41 -14.72
N VAL A 80 6.09 2.84 -14.66
CA VAL A 80 4.93 1.95 -14.48
C VAL A 80 4.36 1.72 -15.88
N GLY A 81 4.85 0.69 -16.56
CA GLY A 81 4.40 0.29 -17.89
C GLY A 81 4.96 -1.08 -18.21
N TRP A 82 4.09 -2.05 -18.48
CA TRP A 82 4.48 -3.33 -19.04
C TRP A 82 4.69 -3.12 -20.54
N GLU A 83 5.94 -3.04 -21.00
CA GLU A 83 6.25 -3.21 -22.42
C GLU A 83 6.65 -4.68 -22.63
N PRO A 84 5.93 -5.44 -23.46
CA PRO A 84 6.41 -6.76 -23.86
C PRO A 84 7.73 -6.57 -24.61
N GLU A 85 8.73 -7.31 -24.16
CA GLU A 85 10.09 -7.38 -24.70
C GLU A 85 10.06 -7.48 -26.25
N GLN A 86 10.90 -6.67 -26.91
CA GLN A 86 11.19 -6.81 -28.34
C GLN A 86 11.95 -8.10 -28.63
#